data_AF-A0A8S1EUJ1-F1
#
_entry.id   AF-A0A8S1EUJ1-F1
#
_cell.length_a   1.000
_cell.length_b   1.000
_cell.length_c   1.000
_cell.angle_alpha   90.00
_cell.angle_beta   90.00
_cell.angle_gamma   90.00
#
_symmetry.space_group_name_H-M   'P 1'
#
loop_
_entity.id
_entity.type
_entity.pdbx_description
1 polymer ?
#
loop_
_entity_poly.entity_id
_entity_poly.type
_entity_poly.pdbx_seq_one_letter_code
_entity_poly.pdbx_strand_id
1 'polypeptide(L)'
;MERAYSPSRDQMRRCIDATENAIELIQHGDLTRRKVAIELRDLQLTMHEDFERLKDEMTEFESQVHKERIESAKWMNEKLSAARNAANQAIKSTILLKDIQILEKKVDILKESVINVNKAYYNYQKNVDVKDLMDQVREMVYRTEKKEKELASQFDGETGIRKNILRGAVEGLLGLRSTNPALIEEARQIAYELRVFRDAAMNNNLMAMIGKSESCKSSSSMDSSDGRETAFTGFSSISERKATPDATSSTGWADQNSSMRLRIPASTSTASTTTSSIVTI
;
A
#
# COMPACT_ATOMS: atom_id res chain seq x y z
N MET A 1 -71.81 -105.06 -49.73
CA MET A 1 -70.55 -105.04 -50.52
C MET A 1 -69.55 -104.17 -49.80
N GLU A 2 -68.76 -104.75 -48.90
CA GLU A 2 -67.64 -104.03 -48.30
C GLU A 2 -66.47 -103.99 -49.29
N ARG A 3 -65.98 -102.78 -49.61
CA ARG A 3 -64.72 -102.66 -50.35
C ARG A 3 -63.59 -102.97 -49.39
N ALA A 4 -62.75 -103.95 -49.74
CA ALA A 4 -61.58 -104.29 -48.96
C ALA A 4 -60.68 -103.06 -48.75
N TYR A 5 -60.66 -102.55 -47.52
CA TYR A 5 -59.73 -101.52 -47.09
C TYR A 5 -58.31 -102.09 -47.18
N SER A 6 -57.43 -101.43 -47.94
CA SER A 6 -56.04 -101.88 -48.12
C SER A 6 -55.13 -101.04 -47.20
N PRO A 7 -54.72 -101.54 -46.03
CA PRO A 7 -54.05 -100.71 -45.00
C PRO A 7 -52.75 -100.06 -45.49
N SER A 8 -52.09 -100.66 -46.49
CA SER A 8 -50.93 -100.09 -47.19
C SER A 8 -51.21 -98.73 -47.86
N ARG A 9 -52.42 -98.49 -48.41
CA ARG A 9 -52.78 -97.22 -49.04
C ARG A 9 -53.02 -96.10 -48.02
N ASP A 10 -53.60 -96.41 -46.87
CA ASP A 10 -53.82 -95.43 -45.81
C ASP A 10 -52.50 -95.05 -45.12
N GLN A 11 -51.60 -96.03 -44.96
CA GLN A 11 -50.24 -95.78 -44.49
C GLN A 11 -49.46 -94.89 -45.47
N MET A 12 -49.58 -95.14 -46.79
CA MET A 12 -48.95 -94.32 -47.81
C MET A 12 -49.49 -92.87 -47.83
N ARG A 13 -50.80 -92.66 -47.67
CA ARG A 13 -51.40 -91.32 -47.51
C ARG A 13 -50.82 -90.59 -46.30
N ARG A 14 -50.84 -91.23 -45.12
CA ARG A 14 -50.26 -90.65 -43.88
C ARG A 14 -48.78 -90.27 -44.04
N CYS A 15 -48.00 -91.05 -44.80
CA CYS A 15 -46.62 -90.69 -45.10
C CYS A 15 -46.52 -89.46 -46.00
N ILE A 16 -47.37 -89.35 -47.04
CA ILE A 16 -47.44 -88.17 -47.91
C ILE A 16 -47.85 -86.94 -47.10
N ASP A 17 -48.97 -87.00 -46.37
CA ASP A 17 -49.48 -85.92 -45.52
C ASP A 17 -48.42 -85.46 -44.50
N ALA A 18 -47.67 -86.41 -43.91
CA ALA A 18 -46.57 -86.10 -42.99
C ALA A 18 -45.36 -85.46 -43.68
N THR A 19 -45.02 -85.85 -44.91
CA THR A 19 -43.96 -85.20 -45.69
C THR A 19 -44.35 -83.82 -46.19
N GLU A 20 -45.61 -83.60 -46.59
CA GLU A 20 -46.13 -82.29 -47.00
C GLU A 20 -46.10 -81.32 -45.81
N ASN A 21 -46.62 -81.72 -44.65
CA ASN A 21 -46.54 -80.95 -43.41
C ASN A 21 -45.06 -80.67 -42.99
N ALA A 22 -44.16 -81.66 -43.12
CA ALA A 22 -42.74 -81.43 -42.84
C ALA A 22 -42.11 -80.41 -43.80
N ILE A 23 -42.48 -80.41 -45.09
CA ILE A 23 -42.03 -79.42 -46.08
C ILE A 23 -42.59 -78.03 -45.72
N GLU A 24 -43.86 -77.91 -45.37
CA GLU A 24 -44.49 -76.65 -44.94
C GLU A 24 -43.81 -76.08 -43.69
N LEU A 25 -43.53 -76.92 -42.68
CA LEU A 25 -42.81 -76.51 -41.46
C LEU A 25 -41.39 -76.03 -41.74
N ILE A 26 -40.66 -76.69 -42.66
CA ILE A 26 -39.32 -76.25 -43.10
C ILE A 26 -39.40 -74.90 -43.80
N GLN A 27 -40.35 -74.72 -44.73
CA GLN A 27 -40.55 -73.45 -45.44
C GLN A 27 -40.95 -72.32 -44.49
N HIS A 28 -41.84 -72.58 -43.54
CA HIS A 28 -42.26 -71.62 -42.52
C HIS A 28 -41.10 -71.23 -41.59
N GLY A 29 -40.26 -72.19 -41.20
CA GLY A 29 -39.04 -71.95 -40.44
C GLY A 29 -38.03 -71.06 -41.19
N ASP A 30 -37.86 -71.29 -42.49
CA ASP A 30 -36.99 -70.46 -43.34
C ASP A 30 -37.54 -69.04 -43.56
N LEU A 31 -38.85 -68.90 -43.77
CA LEU A 31 -39.50 -67.59 -43.85
C LEU A 31 -39.35 -66.81 -42.53
N THR A 32 -39.54 -67.48 -41.39
CA THR A 32 -39.37 -66.89 -40.06
C THR A 32 -37.92 -66.47 -39.82
N ARG A 33 -36.93 -67.32 -40.17
CA ARG A 33 -35.50 -66.96 -40.13
C ARG A 33 -35.19 -65.71 -40.95
N ARG A 34 -35.69 -65.63 -42.19
CA ARG A 34 -35.45 -64.46 -43.06
C ARG A 34 -36.11 -63.21 -42.51
N LYS A 35 -37.33 -63.32 -41.96
CA LYS A 35 -38.04 -62.20 -41.33
C LYS A 35 -37.24 -61.64 -40.14
N VAL A 36 -36.82 -62.50 -39.21
CA VAL A 36 -36.02 -62.09 -38.03
C VAL A 36 -34.68 -61.49 -38.46
N ALA A 37 -34.03 -62.01 -39.51
CA ALA A 37 -32.79 -61.43 -40.03
C ALA A 37 -32.97 -60.01 -40.62
N ILE A 38 -34.14 -59.71 -41.19
CA ILE A 38 -34.49 -58.36 -41.66
C ILE A 38 -34.80 -57.44 -40.47
N GLU A 39 -35.61 -57.90 -39.50
CA GLU A 39 -35.93 -57.14 -38.28
C GLU A 39 -34.69 -56.79 -37.45
N LEU A 40 -33.73 -57.72 -37.33
CA LEU A 40 -32.44 -57.46 -36.68
C LEU A 40 -31.59 -56.42 -37.42
N ARG A 41 -31.65 -56.40 -38.76
CA ARG A 41 -30.93 -55.39 -39.56
C ARG A 41 -31.57 -54.01 -39.43
N ASP A 42 -32.90 -53.95 -39.40
CA ASP A 42 -33.66 -52.72 -39.21
C ASP A 42 -33.42 -52.13 -37.80
N LEU A 43 -33.38 -52.99 -36.78
CA LEU A 43 -32.99 -52.63 -35.42
C LEU A 43 -31.55 -52.10 -35.35
N GLN A 44 -30.60 -52.68 -36.10
CA GLN A 44 -29.22 -52.19 -36.16
C GLN A 44 -29.11 -50.81 -36.82
N LEU A 45 -29.92 -50.53 -37.85
CA LEU A 45 -29.94 -49.23 -38.52
C LEU A 45 -30.56 -48.15 -37.63
N THR A 46 -31.76 -48.42 -37.09
CA THR A 46 -32.46 -47.49 -36.17
C THR A 46 -31.64 -47.18 -34.92
N MET A 47 -30.99 -48.19 -34.31
CA MET A 47 -30.07 -47.99 -33.19
C MET A 47 -28.90 -47.06 -33.54
N HIS A 48 -28.36 -47.14 -34.76
CA HIS A 48 -27.29 -46.24 -35.19
C HIS A 48 -27.78 -44.79 -35.36
N GLU A 49 -28.98 -44.59 -35.92
CA GLU A 49 -29.60 -43.26 -36.02
C GLU A 49 -29.86 -42.65 -34.64
N ASP A 50 -30.36 -43.43 -33.68
CA ASP A 50 -30.61 -42.96 -32.31
C ASP A 50 -29.32 -42.63 -31.57
N PHE A 51 -28.21 -43.33 -31.83
CA PHE A 51 -26.90 -42.97 -31.28
C PHE A 51 -26.36 -41.64 -31.83
N GLU A 52 -26.59 -41.33 -33.11
CA GLU A 52 -26.20 -40.04 -33.68
C GLU A 52 -27.10 -38.90 -33.15
N ARG A 53 -28.43 -39.13 -33.00
CA ARG A 53 -29.34 -38.17 -32.33
C ARG A 53 -28.91 -37.87 -30.90
N LEU A 54 -28.62 -38.90 -30.10
CA LEU A 54 -28.16 -38.75 -28.71
C LEU A 54 -26.84 -37.98 -28.62
N LYS A 55 -25.94 -38.18 -29.58
CA LYS A 55 -24.67 -37.45 -29.68
C LYS A 55 -24.90 -35.98 -29.99
N ASP A 56 -25.79 -35.64 -30.93
CA ASP A 56 -26.17 -34.25 -31.22
C ASP A 56 -26.79 -33.58 -29.99
N GLU A 57 -27.77 -34.21 -29.33
CA GLU A 57 -28.38 -33.75 -28.07
C GLU A 57 -27.33 -33.52 -26.96
N MET A 58 -26.34 -34.42 -26.84
CA MET A 58 -25.27 -34.27 -25.86
C MET A 58 -24.35 -33.09 -26.18
N THR A 59 -24.05 -32.81 -27.46
CA THR A 59 -23.28 -31.60 -27.83
C THR A 59 -24.05 -30.30 -27.61
N GLU A 60 -25.37 -30.30 -27.81
CA GLU A 60 -26.23 -29.15 -27.46
C GLU A 60 -26.24 -28.93 -25.94
N PHE A 61 -26.38 -29.99 -25.16
CA PHE A 61 -26.32 -29.93 -23.70
C PHE A 61 -24.96 -29.41 -23.19
N GLU A 62 -23.84 -29.88 -23.74
CA GLU A 62 -22.50 -29.37 -23.39
C GLU A 62 -22.35 -27.88 -23.72
N SER A 63 -22.87 -27.44 -24.87
CA SER A 63 -22.91 -26.03 -25.27
C SER A 63 -23.74 -25.17 -24.30
N GLN A 64 -24.92 -25.65 -23.89
CA GLN A 64 -25.76 -24.98 -22.90
C GLN A 64 -25.07 -24.88 -21.54
N VAL A 65 -24.49 -25.98 -21.03
CA VAL A 65 -23.73 -25.99 -19.77
C VAL A 65 -22.55 -25.03 -19.82
N HIS A 66 -21.84 -24.93 -20.95
CA HIS A 66 -20.74 -23.99 -21.11
C HIS A 66 -21.23 -22.53 -21.08
N LYS A 67 -22.33 -22.23 -21.79
CA LYS A 67 -22.97 -20.91 -21.78
C LYS A 67 -23.42 -20.49 -20.39
N GLU A 68 -24.14 -21.36 -19.68
CA GLU A 68 -24.62 -21.11 -18.31
C GLU A 68 -23.47 -20.89 -17.32
N ARG A 69 -22.35 -21.63 -17.46
CA ARG A 69 -21.14 -21.37 -16.65
C ARG A 69 -20.56 -19.98 -16.89
N ILE A 70 -20.50 -19.51 -18.15
CA ILE A 70 -20.03 -18.16 -18.48
C ILE A 70 -20.98 -17.09 -17.93
N GLU A 71 -22.29 -17.26 -18.10
CA GLU A 71 -23.30 -16.32 -17.62
C GLU A 71 -23.35 -16.26 -16.09
N SER A 72 -23.25 -17.41 -15.42
CA SER A 72 -23.13 -17.52 -13.96
C SER A 72 -21.86 -16.82 -13.44
N ALA A 73 -20.71 -17.01 -14.10
CA ALA A 73 -19.47 -16.34 -13.73
C ALA A 73 -19.54 -14.81 -13.91
N LYS A 74 -20.19 -14.33 -14.98
CA LYS A 74 -20.46 -12.89 -15.18
C LYS A 74 -21.34 -12.33 -14.06
N TRP A 75 -22.48 -12.97 -13.79
CA TRP A 75 -23.41 -12.57 -12.73
C TRP A 75 -22.75 -12.57 -11.35
N MET A 76 -21.92 -13.58 -11.05
CA MET A 76 -21.17 -13.62 -9.80
C MET A 76 -20.16 -12.48 -9.69
N ASN A 77 -19.44 -12.16 -10.77
CA ASN A 77 -18.52 -11.01 -10.80
C ASN A 77 -19.26 -9.67 -10.64
N GLU A 78 -20.42 -9.51 -11.26
CA GLU A 78 -21.28 -8.33 -11.05
C GLU A 78 -21.71 -8.21 -9.59
N LYS A 79 -22.19 -9.29 -8.97
CA LYS A 79 -22.57 -9.32 -7.54
C LYS A 79 -21.38 -9.02 -6.62
N LEU A 80 -20.20 -9.58 -6.90
CA LEU A 80 -18.97 -9.29 -6.16
C LEU A 80 -18.54 -7.82 -6.31
N SER A 81 -18.65 -7.24 -7.51
CA SER A 81 -18.32 -5.83 -7.73
C SER A 81 -19.29 -4.89 -7.01
N ALA A 82 -20.61 -5.19 -7.03
CA ALA A 82 -21.62 -4.46 -6.29
C ALA A 82 -21.39 -4.52 -4.77
N ALA A 83 -21.13 -5.72 -4.23
CA ALA A 83 -20.80 -5.92 -2.82
C ALA A 83 -19.52 -5.17 -2.42
N ARG A 84 -18.47 -5.21 -3.26
CA ARG A 84 -17.23 -4.46 -3.04
C ARG A 84 -17.44 -2.95 -3.06
N ASN A 85 -18.29 -2.44 -3.94
CA ASN A 85 -18.64 -1.02 -4.01
C ASN A 85 -19.42 -0.57 -2.76
N ALA A 86 -20.39 -1.37 -2.30
CA ALA A 86 -21.11 -1.11 -1.05
C ALA A 86 -20.18 -1.12 0.17
N ALA A 87 -19.26 -2.10 0.26
CA ALA A 87 -18.25 -2.15 1.33
C ALA A 87 -17.31 -0.92 1.30
N ASN A 88 -16.83 -0.53 0.12
CA ASN A 88 -16.03 0.68 -0.05
C ASN A 88 -16.79 1.95 0.37
N GLN A 89 -18.09 2.03 0.07
CA GLN A 89 -18.95 3.15 0.48
C GLN A 89 -19.12 3.20 2.01
N ALA A 90 -19.35 2.06 2.66
CA ALA A 90 -19.44 1.97 4.12
C ALA A 90 -18.11 2.36 4.81
N ILE A 91 -16.97 1.94 4.26
CA ILE A 91 -15.65 2.35 4.74
C ILE A 91 -15.46 3.87 4.60
N LYS A 92 -15.77 4.45 3.44
CA LYS A 92 -15.72 5.91 3.22
C LYS A 92 -16.60 6.67 4.21
N SER A 93 -17.84 6.23 4.41
CA SER A 93 -18.76 6.84 5.40
C SER A 93 -18.20 6.77 6.82
N THR A 94 -17.58 5.64 7.21
CA THR A 94 -16.94 5.45 8.51
C THR A 94 -15.73 6.37 8.71
N ILE A 95 -14.94 6.60 7.66
CA ILE A 95 -13.81 7.55 7.68
C ILE A 95 -14.33 8.98 7.87
N LEU A 96 -15.32 9.40 7.07
CA LEU A 96 -15.93 10.73 7.18
C LEU A 96 -16.52 10.99 8.58
N LEU A 97 -17.15 10.00 9.21
CA LEU A 97 -17.62 10.08 10.60
C LEU A 97 -16.47 10.31 11.60
N LYS A 98 -15.33 9.66 11.42
CA LYS A 98 -14.13 9.89 12.26
C LYS A 98 -13.56 11.29 12.05
N ASP A 99 -13.52 11.77 10.82
CA ASP A 99 -13.04 13.13 10.50
C ASP A 99 -13.94 14.20 11.14
N ILE A 100 -15.27 14.00 11.10
CA ILE A 100 -16.23 14.86 11.81
C ILE A 100 -15.97 14.84 13.32
N GLN A 101 -15.82 13.67 13.96
CA GLN A 101 -15.52 13.56 15.40
C GLN A 101 -14.18 14.23 15.79
N ILE A 102 -13.17 14.20 14.91
CA ILE A 102 -11.90 14.91 15.11
C ILE A 102 -12.11 16.43 14.98
N LEU A 103 -12.94 16.87 14.05
CA LEU A 103 -13.27 18.28 13.86
C LEU A 103 -14.06 18.84 15.05
N GLU A 104 -15.06 18.11 15.56
CA GLU A 104 -15.82 18.44 16.78
C GLU A 104 -14.88 18.65 17.97
N LYS A 105 -13.98 17.68 18.23
CA LYS A 105 -12.97 17.80 19.30
C LYS A 105 -12.06 19.01 19.15
N LYS A 106 -11.62 19.33 17.92
CA LYS A 106 -10.81 20.54 17.65
C LYS A 106 -11.60 21.82 17.90
N VAL A 107 -12.87 21.86 17.53
CA VAL A 107 -13.77 22.99 17.78
C VAL A 107 -14.00 23.19 19.28
N ASP A 108 -14.18 22.13 20.06
CA ASP A 108 -14.38 22.24 21.51
C ASP A 108 -13.09 22.67 22.25
N ILE A 109 -11.93 22.16 21.85
CA ILE A 109 -10.63 22.65 22.34
C ILE A 109 -10.47 24.15 22.03
N LEU A 110 -10.88 24.60 20.83
CA LEU A 110 -10.81 26.01 20.44
C LEU A 110 -11.77 26.87 21.27
N LYS A 111 -13.01 26.43 21.52
CA LYS A 111 -13.96 27.13 22.41
C LYS A 111 -13.35 27.32 23.80
N GLU A 112 -12.83 26.25 24.41
CA GLU A 112 -12.25 26.30 25.75
C GLU A 112 -11.00 27.19 25.80
N SER A 113 -10.16 27.14 24.75
CA SER A 113 -9.01 28.04 24.60
C SER A 113 -9.44 29.50 24.53
N VAL A 114 -10.45 29.83 23.72
CA VAL A 114 -10.97 31.21 23.60
C VAL A 114 -11.58 31.69 24.91
N ILE A 115 -12.35 30.83 25.60
CA ILE A 115 -12.90 31.14 26.93
C ILE A 115 -11.77 31.45 27.93
N ASN A 116 -10.70 30.66 27.93
CA ASN A 116 -9.59 30.86 28.86
C ASN A 116 -8.73 32.08 28.52
N VAL A 117 -8.50 32.39 27.24
CA VAL A 117 -7.89 33.66 26.81
C VAL A 117 -8.75 34.86 27.25
N ASN A 118 -10.07 34.78 27.08
CA ASN A 118 -10.98 35.87 27.44
C ASN A 118 -11.07 36.06 28.97
N LYS A 119 -11.12 34.97 29.76
CA LYS A 119 -10.97 35.02 31.23
C LYS A 119 -9.65 35.67 31.63
N ALA A 120 -8.52 35.28 31.01
CA ALA A 120 -7.22 35.85 31.30
C ALA A 120 -7.14 37.35 30.95
N TYR A 121 -7.74 37.76 29.83
CA TYR A 121 -7.85 39.16 29.43
C TYR A 121 -8.63 40.00 30.45
N TYR A 122 -9.82 39.57 30.87
CA TYR A 122 -10.59 40.28 31.90
C TYR A 122 -9.89 40.27 33.27
N ASN A 123 -9.18 39.20 33.61
CA ASN A 123 -8.37 39.14 34.84
C ASN A 123 -7.19 40.12 34.80
N TYR A 124 -6.51 40.25 33.65
CA TYR A 124 -5.47 41.25 33.43
C TYR A 124 -6.05 42.67 33.50
N GLN A 125 -7.14 42.94 32.78
CA GLN A 125 -7.82 44.25 32.79
C GLN A 125 -8.26 44.68 34.20
N LYS A 126 -8.64 43.74 35.06
CA LYS A 126 -9.12 44.01 36.43
C LYS A 126 -8.01 44.06 37.49
N ASN A 127 -6.96 43.26 37.34
CA ASN A 127 -5.93 43.08 38.38
C ASN A 127 -4.57 43.70 38.02
N VAL A 128 -4.39 44.26 36.82
CA VAL A 128 -3.25 45.13 36.54
C VAL A 128 -3.45 46.42 37.33
N ASP A 129 -2.80 46.48 38.49
CA ASP A 129 -2.66 47.73 39.20
C ASP A 129 -1.69 48.63 38.43
N VAL A 130 -2.25 49.43 37.52
CA VAL A 130 -1.53 50.45 36.75
C VAL A 130 -0.75 51.40 37.67
N LYS A 131 -1.18 51.55 38.93
CA LYS A 131 -0.51 52.39 39.93
C LYS A 131 0.78 51.74 40.44
N ASP A 132 0.76 50.45 40.76
CA ASP A 132 1.97 49.69 41.14
C ASP A 132 2.99 49.67 39.99
N LEU A 133 2.51 49.49 38.74
CA LEU A 133 3.34 49.59 37.54
C LEU A 133 3.97 51.00 37.37
N MET A 134 3.17 52.06 37.58
CA MET A 134 3.62 53.46 37.53
C MET A 134 4.60 53.80 38.65
N ASP A 135 4.39 53.26 39.85
CA ASP A 135 5.26 53.48 41.00
C ASP A 135 6.59 52.70 40.85
N GLN A 136 6.57 51.50 40.26
CA GLN A 136 7.77 50.78 39.84
C GLN A 136 8.56 51.53 38.75
N VAL A 137 7.88 52.10 37.75
CA VAL A 137 8.53 52.95 36.74
C VAL A 137 9.11 54.22 37.38
N ARG A 138 8.39 54.87 38.29
CA ARG A 138 8.88 56.04 39.04
C ARG A 138 10.11 55.69 39.88
N GLU A 139 10.11 54.54 40.55
CA GLU A 139 11.28 54.08 41.31
C GLU A 139 12.46 53.78 40.39
N MET A 140 12.24 53.16 39.22
CA MET A 140 13.31 52.89 38.25
C MET A 140 13.94 54.18 37.72
N VAL A 141 13.12 55.19 37.38
CA VAL A 141 13.58 56.52 36.96
C VAL A 141 14.37 57.17 38.10
N TYR A 142 13.83 57.20 39.32
CA TYR A 142 14.52 57.77 40.49
C TYR A 142 15.87 57.08 40.79
N ARG A 143 15.94 55.74 40.71
CA ARG A 143 17.18 54.97 40.86
C ARG A 143 18.19 55.28 39.74
N THR A 144 17.70 55.55 38.52
CA THR A 144 18.55 55.90 37.37
C THR A 144 19.09 57.32 37.51
N GLU A 145 18.25 58.31 37.79
CA GLU A 145 18.67 59.69 38.10
C GLU A 145 19.63 59.76 39.29
N LYS A 146 19.39 58.94 40.32
CA LYS A 146 20.30 58.83 41.48
C LYS A 146 21.67 58.30 41.06
N LYS A 147 21.72 57.21 40.27
CA LYS A 147 22.97 56.68 39.73
C LYS A 147 23.67 57.66 38.79
N GLU A 148 22.92 58.40 37.98
CA GLU A 148 23.47 59.44 37.10
C GLU A 148 24.10 60.58 37.92
N LYS A 149 23.45 61.02 39.01
CA LYS A 149 24.00 62.01 39.95
C LYS A 149 25.21 61.47 40.74
N GLU A 150 25.18 60.22 41.17
CA GLU A 150 26.31 59.56 41.83
C GLU A 150 27.51 59.43 40.88
N LEU A 151 27.28 59.07 39.61
CA LEU A 151 28.30 59.07 38.55
C LEU A 151 28.84 60.49 38.31
N ALA A 152 27.96 61.49 38.13
CA ALA A 152 28.34 62.89 37.94
C ALA A 152 29.20 63.42 39.10
N SER A 153 28.88 63.05 40.35
CA SER A 153 29.68 63.44 41.53
C SER A 153 31.03 62.72 41.65
N GLN A 154 31.25 61.63 40.90
CA GLN A 154 32.54 60.93 40.84
C GLN A 154 33.46 61.44 39.73
N PHE A 155 33.03 62.37 38.86
CA PHE A 155 33.81 62.79 37.68
C PHE A 155 34.94 63.82 37.94
N ASP A 156 35.20 64.23 39.18
CA ASP A 156 36.19 65.26 39.54
C ASP A 156 37.66 64.76 39.68
N GLY A 157 38.02 63.59 39.12
CA GLY A 157 39.34 62.95 39.32
C GLY A 157 39.91 62.21 38.10
N GLU A 158 40.54 62.93 37.17
CA GLU A 158 40.70 62.50 35.77
C GLU A 158 41.69 61.34 35.46
N THR A 159 42.46 60.82 36.41
CA THR A 159 43.56 59.86 36.12
C THR A 159 43.44 58.47 36.76
N GLY A 160 42.82 58.34 37.93
CA GLY A 160 42.54 57.02 38.54
C GLY A 160 41.36 56.31 37.87
N ILE A 161 40.33 57.08 37.52
CA ILE A 161 39.02 56.55 37.08
C ILE A 161 39.09 55.92 35.69
N ARG A 162 39.88 56.48 34.75
CA ARG A 162 40.09 55.87 33.43
C ARG A 162 40.63 54.44 33.52
N LYS A 163 41.48 54.12 34.50
CA LYS A 163 41.96 52.74 34.72
C LYS A 163 40.87 51.82 35.27
N ASN A 164 40.02 52.31 36.17
CA ASN A 164 38.94 51.50 36.75
C ASN A 164 37.77 51.30 35.78
N ILE A 165 37.43 52.29 34.94
CA ILE A 165 36.45 52.14 33.85
C ILE A 165 36.98 51.19 32.78
N LEU A 166 38.24 51.35 32.35
CA LEU A 166 38.84 50.42 31.37
C LEU A 166 38.93 49.00 31.94
N ARG A 167 39.28 48.85 33.22
CA ARG A 167 39.27 47.57 33.92
C ARG A 167 37.87 46.96 34.01
N GLY A 168 36.85 47.75 34.36
CA GLY A 168 35.46 47.29 34.40
C GLY A 168 34.91 46.92 33.03
N ALA A 169 35.32 47.63 31.97
CA ALA A 169 35.00 47.27 30.59
C ALA A 169 35.70 45.97 30.14
N VAL A 170 36.96 45.77 30.52
CA VAL A 170 37.71 44.53 30.25
C VAL A 170 37.16 43.35 31.06
N GLU A 171 36.83 43.55 32.34
CA GLU A 171 36.18 42.54 33.19
C GLU A 171 34.75 42.21 32.68
N GLY A 172 34.02 43.20 32.14
CA GLY A 172 32.74 42.99 31.46
C GLY A 172 32.87 42.22 30.14
N LEU A 173 33.89 42.51 29.34
CA LEU A 173 34.20 41.78 28.10
C LEU A 173 34.69 40.35 28.38
N LEU A 174 35.45 40.10 29.45
CA LEU A 174 35.78 38.75 29.91
C LEU A 174 34.56 38.03 30.51
N GLY A 175 33.66 38.76 31.18
CA GLY A 175 32.41 38.25 31.73
C GLY A 175 31.41 37.83 30.65
N LEU A 176 31.46 38.46 29.47
CA LEU A 176 30.83 38.00 28.22
C LEU A 176 31.57 36.79 27.66
N ARG A 177 31.61 35.70 28.44
CA ARG A 177 32.11 34.39 28.01
C ARG A 177 31.25 33.90 26.84
N SER A 178 31.78 34.04 25.63
CA SER A 178 31.20 33.47 24.41
C SER A 178 30.78 32.01 24.65
N THR A 179 29.54 31.67 24.31
CA THR A 179 29.04 30.29 24.33
C THR A 179 29.70 29.43 23.26
N ASN A 180 30.35 30.03 22.27
CA ASN A 180 31.14 29.35 21.25
C ASN A 180 32.63 29.27 21.68
N PRO A 181 33.18 28.06 21.93
CA PRO A 181 34.55 27.89 22.39
C PRO A 181 35.60 28.13 21.28
N ALA A 182 35.25 27.96 20.00
CA ALA A 182 36.20 28.16 18.90
C ALA A 182 36.66 29.62 18.80
N LEU A 183 35.72 30.56 18.90
CA LEU A 183 36.01 32.00 18.89
C LEU A 183 36.85 32.45 20.11
N ILE A 184 36.75 31.74 21.24
CA ILE A 184 37.59 32.01 22.42
C ILE A 184 39.04 31.58 22.16
N GLU A 185 39.25 30.44 21.48
CA GLU A 185 40.60 29.95 21.19
C GLU A 185 41.26 30.76 20.08
N GLU A 186 40.53 31.18 19.05
CA GLU A 186 41.01 32.15 18.05
C GLU A 186 41.39 33.49 18.70
N ALA A 187 40.55 34.04 19.58
CA ALA A 187 40.87 35.28 20.30
C ALA A 187 42.09 35.12 21.23
N ARG A 188 42.26 33.95 21.86
CA ARG A 188 43.45 33.62 22.67
C ARG A 188 44.70 33.52 21.80
N GLN A 189 44.61 32.90 20.63
CA GLN A 189 45.70 32.77 19.66
C GLN A 189 46.16 34.15 19.16
N ILE A 190 45.21 35.00 18.74
CA ILE A 190 45.48 36.38 18.31
C ILE A 190 46.14 37.19 19.45
N ALA A 191 45.65 37.06 20.70
CA ALA A 191 46.27 37.74 21.84
C ALA A 191 47.70 37.26 22.13
N TYR A 192 48.00 35.98 21.87
CA TYR A 192 49.35 35.42 21.99
C TYR A 192 50.28 35.94 20.89
N GLU A 193 49.81 36.00 19.65
CA GLU A 193 50.54 36.55 18.51
C GLU A 193 50.84 38.04 18.69
N LEU A 194 49.85 38.84 19.09
CA LEU A 194 50.04 40.26 19.42
C LEU A 194 51.04 40.49 20.56
N ARG A 195 51.09 39.59 21.55
CA ARG A 195 52.13 39.61 22.58
C ARG A 195 53.51 39.35 21.98
N VAL A 196 53.66 38.34 21.12
CA VAL A 196 54.94 38.03 20.46
C VAL A 196 55.38 39.21 19.58
N PHE A 197 54.48 39.84 18.83
CA PHE A 197 54.79 41.05 18.04
C PHE A 197 55.25 42.22 18.91
N ARG A 198 54.57 42.48 20.04
CA ARG A 198 54.99 43.53 20.99
C ARG A 198 56.36 43.22 21.59
N ASP A 199 56.58 41.99 22.04
CA ASP A 199 57.83 41.58 22.68
C ASP A 199 58.99 41.51 21.67
N ALA A 200 58.72 41.27 20.37
CA ALA A 200 59.68 41.38 19.27
C ALA A 200 59.97 42.84 18.84
N ALA A 201 58.98 43.73 18.89
CA ALA A 201 59.15 45.16 18.66
C ALA A 201 60.02 45.81 19.75
N MET A 202 59.79 45.45 21.02
CA MET A 202 60.59 45.92 22.16
C MET A 202 62.05 45.44 22.13
N ASN A 203 62.33 44.31 21.43
CA ASN A 203 63.67 43.77 21.24
C ASN A 203 64.30 44.11 19.87
N ASN A 204 63.75 45.09 19.13
CA ASN A 204 64.20 45.51 17.78
C ASN A 204 64.28 44.39 16.72
N ASN A 205 63.68 43.22 16.98
CA ASN A 205 63.78 42.03 16.11
C ASN A 205 62.58 41.89 15.15
N LEU A 206 61.64 42.84 15.19
CA LEU A 206 60.41 42.88 14.40
C LEU A 206 60.66 42.75 12.88
N MET A 207 61.67 43.45 12.36
CA MET A 207 62.02 43.40 10.93
C MET A 207 62.53 42.02 10.49
N ALA A 208 63.16 41.25 11.38
CA ALA A 208 63.65 39.90 11.08
C ALA A 208 62.54 38.83 11.09
N MET A 209 61.40 39.11 11.75
CA MET A 209 60.19 38.28 11.65
C MET A 209 59.41 38.61 10.38
N ILE A 210 59.19 39.89 10.08
CA ILE A 210 58.46 40.32 8.87
C ILE A 210 59.21 39.90 7.60
N GLY A 211 60.55 39.97 7.59
CA GLY A 211 61.38 39.63 6.44
C GLY A 211 61.55 38.13 6.14
N LYS A 212 60.91 37.21 6.87
CA LYS A 212 61.04 35.75 6.66
C LYS A 212 59.84 35.08 5.99
N SER A 213 58.77 35.82 5.71
CA SER A 213 57.60 35.30 4.99
C SER A 213 57.63 35.61 3.49
N GLU A 214 58.75 35.33 2.79
CA GLU A 214 58.73 35.14 1.33
C GLU A 214 60.03 34.54 0.74
N SER A 215 59.87 33.80 -0.37
CA SER A 215 60.90 33.28 -1.31
C SER A 215 61.72 32.03 -0.95
N CYS A 216 61.17 30.87 -1.34
CA CYS A 216 61.88 29.94 -2.23
C CYS A 216 60.98 29.64 -3.45
N LYS A 217 61.19 30.37 -4.55
CA LYS A 217 60.84 29.92 -5.93
C LYS A 217 61.98 28.99 -6.39
N SER A 218 61.87 28.08 -7.37
CA SER A 218 60.91 27.75 -8.44
C SER A 218 61.07 26.24 -8.75
N SER A 219 60.17 25.50 -9.43
CA SER A 219 59.52 25.64 -10.76
C SER A 219 58.27 24.73 -10.83
N SER A 220 57.26 24.81 -11.71
CA SER A 220 56.79 25.65 -12.85
C SER A 220 55.38 25.10 -13.25
N SER A 221 54.49 25.70 -14.04
CA SER A 221 54.46 26.88 -14.94
C SER A 221 53.12 27.65 -14.74
N MET A 222 52.90 28.90 -15.18
CA MET A 222 52.47 29.40 -16.52
C MET A 222 51.37 28.58 -17.21
N ASP A 223 50.25 29.11 -17.66
CA ASP A 223 49.74 30.51 -17.81
C ASP A 223 48.18 30.45 -17.76
N SER A 224 47.34 31.49 -17.66
CA SER A 224 47.32 32.92 -17.28
C SER A 224 46.04 33.52 -17.93
N SER A 225 45.55 34.67 -17.44
CA SER A 225 44.41 35.48 -17.97
C SER A 225 42.98 34.96 -17.74
N ASP A 226 41.95 35.82 -17.60
CA ASP A 226 41.86 37.11 -16.86
C ASP A 226 40.37 37.53 -16.71
N GLY A 227 40.09 38.54 -15.89
CA GLY A 227 39.10 39.58 -16.23
C GLY A 227 37.59 39.28 -16.35
N ARG A 228 36.88 39.48 -15.22
CA ARG A 228 35.64 40.30 -15.08
C ARG A 228 34.24 39.83 -15.53
N GLU A 229 33.29 40.33 -14.71
CA GLU A 229 31.92 40.81 -15.02
C GLU A 229 30.71 39.83 -15.18
N THR A 230 29.98 39.70 -14.05
CA THR A 230 28.51 39.88 -13.89
C THR A 230 27.47 38.92 -14.49
N ALA A 231 26.38 38.81 -13.70
CA ALA A 231 24.97 38.62 -14.08
C ALA A 231 24.41 37.19 -14.32
N PHE A 232 23.55 36.80 -13.36
CA PHE A 232 22.11 36.52 -13.51
C PHE A 232 21.60 35.48 -14.54
N THR A 233 20.54 34.75 -14.12
CA THR A 233 19.90 33.60 -14.79
C THR A 233 20.79 32.35 -14.89
N GLY A 234 20.26 31.12 -14.90
CA GLY A 234 18.88 30.68 -14.73
C GLY A 234 18.57 29.42 -15.56
N PHE A 235 17.96 28.42 -14.91
CA PHE A 235 17.32 27.24 -15.50
C PHE A 235 18.21 26.07 -16.02
N SER A 236 17.95 24.88 -15.45
CA SER A 236 17.92 23.50 -16.02
C SER A 236 18.96 23.07 -17.08
N SER A 237 19.60 21.90 -16.99
CA SER A 237 18.89 20.60 -17.14
C SER A 237 19.79 19.35 -16.92
N ILE A 238 19.21 18.32 -16.29
CA ILE A 238 19.19 16.88 -16.70
C ILE A 238 20.48 16.00 -16.75
N SER A 239 20.26 14.75 -16.31
CA SER A 239 20.96 13.46 -16.55
C SER A 239 22.12 12.96 -15.68
N GLU A 240 21.74 12.07 -14.76
CA GLU A 240 22.14 10.64 -14.72
C GLU A 240 23.61 10.23 -14.56
N ARG A 241 23.87 9.41 -13.53
CA ARG A 241 24.76 8.24 -13.66
C ARG A 241 24.16 6.95 -13.05
N LYS A 242 24.12 5.95 -13.93
CA LYS A 242 23.79 4.53 -13.80
C LYS A 242 24.85 3.81 -12.92
N ALA A 243 24.47 3.11 -11.85
CA ALA A 243 24.16 1.66 -11.77
C ALA A 243 25.27 0.67 -12.20
N THR A 244 25.56 -0.32 -11.33
CA THR A 244 26.26 -1.60 -11.62
C THR A 244 25.68 -2.73 -10.74
N PRO A 245 25.84 -4.02 -11.10
CA PRO A 245 24.90 -5.09 -10.70
C PRO A 245 25.56 -6.33 -10.02
N ASP A 246 24.85 -7.47 -10.12
CA ASP A 246 25.16 -8.86 -9.72
C ASP A 246 24.91 -9.20 -8.22
N ALA A 247 23.97 -10.08 -7.82
CA ALA A 247 23.46 -11.38 -8.30
C ALA A 247 24.22 -12.61 -7.77
N THR A 248 23.54 -13.45 -6.99
CA THR A 248 23.42 -14.93 -7.15
C THR A 248 22.37 -15.46 -6.16
N SER A 249 21.78 -16.62 -6.48
CA SER A 249 20.60 -17.24 -5.88
C SER A 249 20.85 -18.03 -4.58
N SER A 250 19.79 -18.33 -3.80
CA SER A 250 19.19 -19.68 -3.78
C SER A 250 18.24 -19.95 -2.57
N THR A 251 17.27 -20.84 -2.82
CA THR A 251 16.59 -21.79 -1.88
C THR A 251 15.77 -21.28 -0.67
N GLY A 252 14.56 -21.85 -0.50
CA GLY A 252 13.97 -22.05 0.85
C GLY A 252 12.51 -21.62 1.05
N TRP A 253 11.54 -22.31 0.45
CA TRP A 253 10.15 -22.29 0.93
C TRP A 253 9.85 -23.66 1.58
N ALA A 254 9.53 -23.65 2.87
CA ALA A 254 9.23 -24.84 3.66
C ALA A 254 7.71 -25.01 3.86
N ASP A 255 7.30 -26.26 4.04
CA ASP A 255 5.90 -26.70 4.07
C ASP A 255 5.04 -26.09 5.19
N GLN A 256 3.75 -25.91 4.89
CA GLN A 256 2.71 -26.35 5.83
C GLN A 256 1.65 -27.17 5.10
N ASN A 257 1.62 -28.45 5.45
CA ASN A 257 0.70 -29.47 4.95
C ASN A 257 -0.55 -29.51 5.85
N SER A 258 -1.75 -29.42 5.29
CA SER A 258 -2.99 -29.73 6.01
C SER A 258 -4.00 -30.43 5.11
N SER A 259 -4.53 -31.54 5.62
CA SER A 259 -5.14 -32.60 4.81
C SER A 259 -6.59 -32.34 4.43
N MET A 260 -7.04 -32.99 3.34
CA MET A 260 -8.43 -32.96 2.89
C MET A 260 -9.39 -33.52 3.94
N ARG A 261 -10.57 -32.89 4.08
CA ARG A 261 -11.75 -33.59 4.59
C ARG A 261 -13.05 -33.07 3.96
N LEU A 262 -13.30 -33.50 2.72
CA LEU A 262 -14.61 -33.39 2.08
C LEU A 262 -15.66 -34.15 2.92
N ARG A 263 -16.79 -33.49 3.22
CA ARG A 263 -17.90 -34.08 3.97
C ARG A 263 -19.14 -34.10 3.09
N ILE A 264 -19.45 -35.28 2.55
CA ILE A 264 -20.64 -35.54 1.76
C ILE A 264 -21.82 -35.80 2.73
N PRO A 265 -22.96 -35.11 2.64
CA PRO A 265 -24.22 -35.59 3.21
C PRO A 265 -24.86 -36.61 2.28
N ALA A 266 -25.26 -37.75 2.84
CA ALA A 266 -25.87 -38.85 2.09
C ALA A 266 -27.33 -38.58 1.71
N SER A 267 -27.80 -39.27 0.68
CA SER A 267 -29.17 -39.28 0.17
C SER A 267 -30.14 -40.00 1.12
N THR A 268 -31.39 -39.51 1.19
CA THR A 268 -32.52 -40.26 1.75
C THR A 268 -33.74 -40.21 0.83
N SER A 269 -33.95 -41.34 0.14
CA SER A 269 -35.24 -42.01 -0.12
C SER A 269 -36.50 -41.16 -0.38
N THR A 270 -36.91 -41.19 -1.64
CA THR A 270 -38.30 -41.28 -2.16
C THR A 270 -39.47 -41.38 -1.17
N ALA A 271 -40.49 -40.53 -1.39
CA ALA A 271 -41.89 -40.82 -1.11
C ALA A 271 -42.75 -40.36 -2.30
N SER A 272 -43.32 -41.31 -3.05
CA SER A 272 -44.29 -41.04 -4.12
C SER A 272 -45.69 -40.98 -3.51
N THR A 273 -46.43 -39.90 -3.75
CA THR A 273 -47.84 -39.80 -3.37
C THR A 273 -48.71 -40.09 -4.59
N THR A 274 -49.23 -41.32 -4.66
CA THR A 274 -50.18 -41.74 -5.70
C THR A 274 -51.60 -41.38 -5.29
N THR A 275 -52.21 -40.38 -5.92
CA THR A 275 -53.64 -40.07 -5.73
C THR A 275 -54.49 -40.96 -6.63
N SER A 276 -55.02 -42.05 -6.08
CA SER A 276 -56.06 -42.86 -6.73
C SER A 276 -57.43 -42.20 -6.56
N SER A 277 -57.98 -41.65 -7.65
CA SER A 277 -59.39 -41.28 -7.72
C SER A 277 -60.24 -42.52 -8.00
N ILE A 278 -60.81 -43.11 -6.95
CA ILE A 278 -61.87 -44.11 -7.08
C ILE A 278 -63.20 -43.37 -7.24
N VAL A 279 -63.91 -43.65 -8.35
CA VAL A 279 -65.31 -43.24 -8.53
C VAL A 279 -66.17 -44.51 -8.53
N THR A 280 -67.04 -44.60 -7.55
CA THR A 280 -68.17 -45.54 -7.41
C THR A 280 -69.08 -44.84 -6.39
N ILE A 281 -70.37 -44.62 -6.63
CA ILE A 281 -71.38 -45.33 -7.44
C ILE A 281 -72.04 -44.35 -8.43
#